data_AF-A0A4Q6APQ1-F1
#
_entry.id   AF-A0A4Q6APQ1-F1
#
_cell.length_a   1.000
_cell.length_b   1.000
_cell.length_c   1.000
_cell.angle_alpha   90.00
_cell.angle_beta   90.00
_cell.angle_gamma   90.00
#
_symmetry.space_group_name_H-M   'P 1'
#
loop_
_entity.id
_entity.type
_entity.pdbx_description
1 polymer ?
#
loop_
_entity_poly.entity_id
_entity_poly.type
_entity_poly.pdbx_seq_one_letter_code
_entity_poly.pdbx_strand_id
1 'polypeptide(L)'
;MTAAEVGFEDPPEGSPSWLSLAQAVFNEQSERWDTASCGGGLRWQIYSFNVGYNYKNSVSNGGLFQLAARLGRYTGNQTYIDWANKVWDWYEDSALWDAKDYKILDGASTTNNCSDGSQEQWSYTYGVFLAGFSYMYNHVCLPR
;
A
#
# COMPACT_ATOMS: atom_id res chain seq x y z
N MET A 1 -0.25 12.15 5.77
CA MET A 1 -1.64 11.86 5.41
C MET A 1 -2.61 12.18 6.54
N THR A 2 -2.53 11.54 7.72
CA THR A 2 -3.50 11.76 8.82
C THR A 2 -3.63 13.22 9.24
N ALA A 3 -2.52 13.94 9.35
CA ALA A 3 -2.52 15.38 9.67
C ALA A 3 -3.38 16.21 8.69
N ALA A 4 -3.31 15.92 7.39
CA ALA A 4 -4.14 16.58 6.38
C ALA A 4 -5.63 16.21 6.49
N GLU A 5 -5.94 14.95 6.84
CA GLU A 5 -7.32 14.46 6.98
C GLU A 5 -8.05 15.04 8.19
N VAL A 6 -7.34 15.26 9.30
CA VAL A 6 -7.93 15.75 10.56
C VAL A 6 -7.85 17.27 10.70
N GLY A 7 -7.31 17.99 9.72
CA GLY A 7 -7.09 19.43 9.80
C GLY A 7 -6.11 19.83 10.90
N PHE A 8 -5.04 19.04 11.08
CA PHE A 8 -3.96 19.40 11.99
C PHE A 8 -3.27 20.68 11.52
N GLU A 9 -2.73 21.47 12.46
CA GLU A 9 -2.09 22.75 12.17
C GLU A 9 -1.07 22.65 11.04
N ASP A 10 -1.17 23.56 10.07
CA ASP A 10 -0.28 23.58 8.93
C ASP A 10 1.15 23.93 9.36
N PRO A 11 2.17 23.35 8.71
CA PRO A 11 3.55 23.74 8.95
C PRO A 11 3.80 25.23 8.63
N PRO A 12 4.90 25.82 9.14
CA PRO A 12 5.26 27.20 8.83
C PRO A 12 5.37 27.46 7.33
N GLU A 13 5.06 28.69 6.92
CA GLU A 13 5.16 29.13 5.53
C GLU A 13 6.54 28.78 4.92
N GLY A 14 6.53 28.25 3.70
CA GLY A 14 7.73 27.75 3.01
C GLY A 14 8.09 26.29 3.32
N SER A 15 7.43 25.64 4.28
CA SER A 15 7.59 24.20 4.53
C SER A 15 6.63 23.36 3.67
N PRO A 16 6.98 22.10 3.33
CA PRO A 16 6.06 21.19 2.65
C PRO A 16 4.79 20.94 3.48
N SER A 17 3.61 21.00 2.86
CA SER A 17 2.35 20.68 3.52
C SER A 17 2.23 19.18 3.85
N TRP A 18 1.37 18.84 4.81
CA TRP A 18 1.12 17.44 5.18
C TRP A 18 0.60 16.58 4.02
N LEU A 19 -0.16 17.19 3.11
CA LEU A 19 -0.62 16.53 1.88
C LEU A 19 0.53 16.32 0.90
N SER A 20 1.37 17.34 0.67
CA SER A 20 2.50 17.24 -0.26
C SER A 20 3.50 16.15 0.15
N LEU A 21 3.75 15.98 1.45
CA LEU A 21 4.60 14.90 1.96
C LEU A 21 3.99 13.53 1.70
N ALA A 22 2.66 13.38 1.87
CA ALA A 22 1.97 12.12 1.58
C ALA A 22 2.02 11.78 0.08
N GLN A 23 1.84 12.79 -0.79
CA GLN A 23 1.95 12.63 -2.24
C GLN A 23 3.38 12.28 -2.66
N ALA A 24 4.39 12.88 -2.04
CA ALA A 24 5.79 12.54 -2.31
C ALA A 24 6.10 11.07 -1.97
N VAL A 25 5.66 10.59 -0.81
CA VAL A 25 5.82 9.17 -0.42
C VAL A 25 5.11 8.25 -1.41
N PHE A 26 3.88 8.58 -1.80
CA PHE A 26 3.15 7.79 -2.80
C PHE A 26 3.90 7.74 -4.14
N ASN A 27 4.38 8.88 -4.65
CA ASN A 27 5.11 8.94 -5.92
C ASN A 27 6.36 8.05 -5.87
N GLU A 28 7.18 8.20 -4.83
CA GLU A 28 8.39 7.38 -4.62
C GLU A 28 8.05 5.88 -4.52
N GLN A 29 7.00 5.51 -3.78
CA GLN A 29 6.59 4.11 -3.68
C GLN A 29 6.09 3.56 -5.03
N SER A 30 5.25 4.31 -5.73
CA SER A 30 4.65 3.88 -6.99
C SER A 30 5.68 3.66 -8.10
N GLU A 31 6.74 4.48 -8.15
CA GLU A 31 7.86 4.33 -9.08
C GLU A 31 8.68 3.05 -8.83
N ARG A 32 8.60 2.48 -7.63
CA ARG A 32 9.33 1.27 -7.22
C ARG A 32 8.51 -0.01 -7.37
N TRP A 33 7.34 0.06 -7.99
CA TRP A 33 6.53 -1.11 -8.30
C TRP A 33 7.30 -2.09 -9.19
N ASP A 34 7.71 -3.23 -8.62
CA ASP A 34 8.60 -4.18 -9.30
C ASP A 34 7.79 -5.20 -10.11
N THR A 35 7.71 -4.98 -11.42
CA THR A 35 7.10 -5.92 -12.37
C THR A 35 8.03 -7.02 -12.87
N ALA A 36 9.32 -6.99 -12.52
CA ALA A 36 10.30 -7.98 -12.97
C ALA A 36 10.25 -9.27 -12.14
N SER A 37 9.65 -9.24 -10.95
CA SER A 37 9.44 -10.43 -10.11
C SER A 37 8.02 -10.48 -9.54
N CYS A 38 7.48 -11.68 -9.37
CA CYS A 38 6.18 -11.92 -8.73
C CYS A 38 5.00 -11.18 -9.37
N GLY A 39 5.09 -10.80 -10.66
CA GLY A 39 4.03 -10.11 -11.40
C GLY A 39 3.73 -8.67 -10.96
N GLY A 40 4.50 -8.11 -10.03
CA GLY A 40 4.20 -6.83 -9.39
C GLY A 40 4.58 -6.82 -7.92
N GLY A 41 4.20 -5.77 -7.20
CA GLY A 41 4.41 -5.64 -5.76
C GLY A 41 5.70 -4.90 -5.42
N LEU A 42 5.64 -4.17 -4.32
CA LEU A 42 6.79 -3.57 -3.66
C LEU A 42 7.59 -4.62 -2.89
N ARG A 43 8.91 -4.45 -2.93
CA ARG A 43 9.85 -5.10 -2.01
C ARG A 43 9.78 -4.43 -0.64
N TRP A 44 10.21 -5.15 0.39
CA TRP A 44 10.28 -4.61 1.74
C TRP A 44 11.30 -3.47 1.83
N GLN A 45 12.50 -3.68 1.27
CA GLN A 45 13.57 -2.71 1.30
C GLN A 45 13.59 -1.85 0.03
N ILE A 46 14.02 -0.59 0.19
CA ILE A 46 14.17 0.35 -0.93
C ILE A 46 15.43 0.06 -1.75
N TYR A 47 16.55 -0.20 -1.07
CA TYR A 47 17.86 -0.36 -1.72
C TYR A 47 18.23 -1.83 -1.86
N SER A 48 18.81 -2.19 -3.01
CA SER A 48 19.13 -3.58 -3.37
C SER A 48 20.18 -4.24 -2.49
N PHE A 49 21.05 -3.44 -1.86
CA PHE A 49 22.08 -3.91 -0.93
C PHE A 49 21.56 -4.16 0.50
N ASN A 50 20.32 -3.79 0.81
CA ASN A 50 19.74 -4.05 2.13
C ASN A 50 19.31 -5.52 2.25
N VAL A 51 19.57 -6.10 3.42
CA VAL A 51 19.03 -7.41 3.80
C VAL A 51 17.51 -7.34 3.79
N GLY A 52 16.88 -8.26 3.05
CA GLY A 52 15.42 -8.27 2.85
C GLY A 52 14.94 -7.60 1.56
N TYR A 53 15.83 -7.09 0.70
CA TYR A 53 15.41 -6.61 -0.63
C TYR A 53 14.81 -7.72 -1.50
N ASN A 54 15.22 -8.96 -1.28
CA ASN A 54 14.65 -10.13 -1.94
C ASN A 54 13.27 -10.53 -1.39
N TYR A 55 12.67 -9.78 -0.45
CA TYR A 55 11.40 -10.11 0.19
C TYR A 55 10.31 -9.10 -0.21
N LYS A 56 9.15 -9.58 -0.65
CA LYS A 56 7.94 -8.75 -0.85
C LYS A 56 6.98 -9.05 0.27
N ASN A 57 6.60 -8.03 1.05
CA ASN A 57 5.78 -8.22 2.23
C ASN A 57 4.46 -7.44 2.16
N SER A 58 3.52 -7.89 2.96
CA SER A 58 2.16 -7.37 3.02
C SER A 58 2.13 -5.94 3.55
N VAL A 59 3.03 -5.56 4.46
CA VAL A 59 3.07 -4.20 5.00
C VAL A 59 3.50 -3.15 3.98
N SER A 60 4.52 -3.40 3.16
CA SER A 60 4.94 -2.43 2.15
C SER A 60 3.84 -2.21 1.11
N ASN A 61 3.22 -3.29 0.65
CA ASN A 61 2.15 -3.23 -0.34
C ASN A 61 0.85 -2.66 0.24
N GLY A 62 0.43 -3.14 1.41
CA GLY A 62 -0.70 -2.58 2.15
C GLY A 62 -0.51 -1.10 2.49
N GLY A 63 0.72 -0.66 2.77
CA GLY A 63 1.09 0.73 2.98
C GLY A 63 0.81 1.61 1.76
N LEU A 64 1.26 1.19 0.58
CA LEU A 64 0.96 1.87 -0.68
C LEU A 64 -0.55 1.85 -0.97
N PHE A 65 -1.21 0.71 -0.80
CA PHE A 65 -2.66 0.56 -0.98
C PHE A 65 -3.46 1.55 -0.12
N GLN A 66 -3.24 1.58 1.19
CA GLN A 66 -3.98 2.48 2.07
C GLN A 66 -3.66 3.96 1.78
N LEU A 67 -2.41 4.29 1.42
CA LEU A 67 -2.02 5.66 1.13
C LEU A 67 -2.68 6.15 -0.16
N ALA A 68 -2.71 5.31 -1.19
CA ALA A 68 -3.39 5.56 -2.45
C ALA A 68 -4.90 5.76 -2.22
N ALA A 69 -5.56 4.86 -1.50
CA ALA A 69 -6.98 4.98 -1.17
C ALA A 69 -7.31 6.29 -0.43
N ARG A 70 -6.48 6.66 0.55
CA ARG A 70 -6.64 7.90 1.33
C ARG A 70 -6.44 9.15 0.49
N LEU A 71 -5.39 9.18 -0.35
CA LEU A 71 -5.14 10.28 -1.27
C LEU A 71 -6.26 10.43 -2.30
N GLY A 72 -6.76 9.32 -2.87
CA GLY A 72 -7.88 9.32 -3.80
C GLY A 72 -9.15 9.87 -3.16
N ARG A 73 -9.46 9.44 -1.93
CA ARG A 73 -10.58 9.99 -1.16
C ARG A 73 -10.41 11.49 -0.88
N TYR A 74 -9.24 11.90 -0.40
CA TYR A 74 -9.00 13.28 0.04
C TYR A 74 -8.97 14.28 -1.13
N THR A 75 -8.37 13.89 -2.26
CA THR A 75 -8.14 14.79 -3.39
C THR A 75 -9.19 14.68 -4.49
N GLY A 76 -9.94 13.57 -4.53
CA GLY A 76 -10.83 13.26 -5.65
C GLY A 76 -10.11 12.84 -6.93
N ASN A 77 -8.79 12.61 -6.89
CA ASN A 77 -7.99 12.27 -8.06
C ASN A 77 -8.04 10.75 -8.34
N GLN A 78 -8.54 10.40 -9.53
CA GLN A 78 -8.73 9.02 -9.97
C GLN A 78 -7.43 8.21 -10.03
N THR A 79 -6.29 8.84 -10.34
CA THR A 79 -5.00 8.13 -10.43
C THR A 79 -4.65 7.37 -9.15
N TYR A 80 -4.97 7.93 -7.99
CA TYR A 80 -4.72 7.26 -6.71
C TYR A 80 -5.64 6.05 -6.51
N ILE A 81 -6.89 6.12 -6.99
CA ILE A 81 -7.86 5.02 -6.94
C ILE A 81 -7.41 3.89 -7.87
N ASP A 82 -6.94 4.22 -9.07
CA ASP A 82 -6.41 3.24 -10.03
C ASP A 82 -5.19 2.51 -9.45
N TRP A 83 -4.32 3.22 -8.73
CA TRP A 83 -3.20 2.60 -8.02
C TRP A 83 -3.66 1.73 -6.85
N ALA A 84 -4.65 2.15 -6.07
CA ALA A 84 -5.19 1.33 -4.99
C ALA A 84 -5.75 0.01 -5.54
N ASN A 85 -6.53 0.05 -6.63
CA ASN A 85 -7.01 -1.15 -7.32
C ASN A 85 -5.85 -2.01 -7.82
N LYS A 86 -4.88 -1.42 -8.51
CA LYS A 86 -3.69 -2.14 -9.01
C LYS A 86 -2.94 -2.90 -7.92
N VAL A 87 -2.77 -2.30 -6.74
CA VAL A 87 -2.10 -2.96 -5.62
C VAL A 87 -2.96 -4.09 -5.05
N TRP A 88 -4.26 -3.86 -4.89
CA TRP A 88 -5.17 -4.89 -4.39
C TRP A 88 -5.29 -6.08 -5.36
N ASP A 89 -5.48 -5.84 -6.65
CA ASP A 89 -5.58 -6.88 -7.68
C ASP A 89 -4.34 -7.79 -7.66
N TRP A 90 -3.14 -7.19 -7.59
CA TRP A 90 -1.90 -7.96 -7.42
C TRP A 90 -1.86 -8.74 -6.10
N TYR A 91 -2.32 -8.14 -5.01
CA TYR A 91 -2.27 -8.74 -3.69
C TYR A 91 -3.22 -9.93 -3.56
N GLU A 92 -4.42 -9.82 -4.12
CA GLU A 92 -5.44 -10.88 -4.14
C GLU A 92 -4.98 -12.10 -4.94
N ASP A 93 -4.24 -11.89 -6.02
CA ASP A 93 -3.64 -12.97 -6.83
C ASP A 93 -2.35 -13.56 -6.22
N SER A 94 -1.82 -12.93 -5.16
CA SER A 94 -0.55 -13.36 -4.56
C SER A 94 -0.74 -14.51 -3.56
N ALA A 95 0.34 -15.23 -3.28
CA ALA A 95 0.37 -16.24 -2.21
C ALA A 95 0.23 -15.63 -0.79
N LEU A 96 0.09 -14.30 -0.66
CA LEU A 96 -0.02 -13.60 0.62
C LEU A 96 -1.46 -13.49 1.12
N TRP A 97 -2.44 -13.77 0.26
CA TRP A 97 -3.87 -13.69 0.55
C TRP A 97 -4.53 -15.07 0.52
N ASP A 98 -5.23 -15.42 1.60
CA ASP A 98 -6.10 -16.59 1.66
C ASP A 98 -7.56 -16.12 1.71
N ALA A 99 -8.24 -16.11 0.57
CA ALA A 99 -9.62 -15.67 0.47
C ALA A 99 -10.62 -16.56 1.24
N LYS A 100 -10.27 -17.82 1.53
CA LYS A 100 -11.17 -18.76 2.21
C LYS A 100 -11.26 -18.46 3.69
N ASP A 101 -10.09 -18.28 4.32
CA ASP A 101 -9.99 -18.04 5.76
C ASP A 101 -9.68 -16.56 6.09
N TYR A 102 -9.66 -15.70 5.07
CA TYR A 102 -9.32 -14.28 5.13
C TYR A 102 -7.94 -14.01 5.75
N LYS A 103 -6.94 -14.86 5.49
CA LYS A 103 -5.61 -14.69 6.09
C LYS A 103 -4.74 -13.73 5.28
N ILE A 104 -4.04 -12.86 6.00
CA ILE A 104 -2.98 -12.01 5.48
C ILE A 104 -1.64 -12.53 6.00
N LEU A 105 -0.86 -13.14 5.11
CA LEU A 105 0.47 -13.66 5.39
C LEU A 105 1.52 -12.55 5.35
N ASP A 106 2.66 -12.69 6.04
CA ASP A 106 3.62 -11.59 6.19
C ASP A 106 4.31 -11.21 4.88
N GLY A 107 4.81 -12.19 4.12
CA GLY A 107 5.49 -11.92 2.85
C GLY A 107 6.04 -13.16 2.18
N ALA A 108 6.69 -12.97 1.03
CA ALA A 108 7.22 -14.04 0.20
C ALA A 108 8.58 -13.64 -0.40
N SER A 109 9.41 -14.65 -0.69
CA SER A 109 10.70 -14.42 -1.34
C SER A 109 10.53 -14.19 -2.84
N THR A 110 11.30 -13.27 -3.40
CA THR A 110 11.39 -13.07 -4.84
C THR A 110 12.25 -14.14 -5.54
N THR A 111 13.04 -14.91 -4.78
CA THR A 111 13.93 -15.95 -5.33
C THR A 111 13.20 -17.18 -5.86
N ASN A 112 11.97 -17.42 -5.38
CA ASN A 112 11.06 -18.46 -5.85
C ASN A 112 9.80 -17.86 -6.48
N ASN A 113 9.91 -16.64 -7.03
CA ASN A 113 8.80 -15.93 -7.65
C ASN A 113 7.57 -15.76 -6.75
N CYS A 114 7.78 -15.59 -5.44
CA CYS A 114 6.74 -15.42 -4.44
C CYS A 114 5.70 -16.56 -4.41
N SER A 115 6.13 -17.79 -4.70
CA SER A 115 5.24 -18.95 -4.81
C SER A 115 4.52 -19.34 -3.52
N ASP A 116 5.09 -18.99 -2.38
CA ASP A 116 4.63 -19.34 -1.05
C ASP A 116 4.89 -18.18 -0.08
N GLY A 117 3.84 -17.83 0.67
CA GLY A 117 3.90 -16.86 1.74
C GLY A 117 4.39 -17.49 3.03
N SER A 118 5.10 -16.69 3.82
CA SER A 118 5.45 -17.03 5.20
C SER A 118 4.17 -17.15 6.05
N GLN A 119 4.16 -18.01 7.06
CA GLN A 119 2.91 -18.37 7.75
C GLN A 119 2.53 -17.41 8.88
N GLU A 120 3.38 -16.42 9.17
CA GLU A 120 3.16 -15.42 10.19
C GLU A 120 2.00 -14.48 9.79
N GLN A 121 1.18 -14.17 10.79
CA GLN A 121 0.06 -13.24 10.66
C GLN A 121 0.20 -12.17 11.71
N TRP A 122 0.20 -10.92 11.27
CA TRP A 122 0.40 -9.78 12.16
C TRP A 122 -0.85 -8.92 12.19
N SER A 123 -1.37 -8.60 13.37
CA SER A 123 -2.63 -7.85 13.52
C SER A 123 -2.66 -6.52 12.76
N TYR A 124 -1.52 -5.83 12.69
CA TYR A 124 -1.46 -4.52 12.03
C TYR A 124 -1.59 -4.60 10.50
N THR A 125 -1.18 -5.69 9.85
CA THR A 125 -1.36 -5.81 8.38
C THR A 125 -2.85 -5.88 8.04
N TYR A 126 -3.65 -6.60 8.82
CA TYR A 126 -5.11 -6.54 8.74
C TYR A 126 -5.65 -5.12 8.91
N GLY A 127 -5.15 -4.38 9.91
CA GLY A 127 -5.56 -2.99 10.12
C GLY A 127 -5.24 -2.07 8.94
N VAL A 128 -4.09 -2.27 8.30
CA VAL A 128 -3.65 -1.51 7.12
C VAL A 128 -4.58 -1.76 5.93
N PHE A 129 -4.87 -3.03 5.61
CA PHE A 129 -5.78 -3.35 4.50
C PHE A 129 -7.21 -2.91 4.80
N LEU A 130 -7.71 -3.15 6.02
CA LEU A 130 -9.04 -2.71 6.44
C LEU A 130 -9.20 -1.18 6.31
N ALA A 131 -8.16 -0.41 6.68
CA ALA A 131 -8.16 1.02 6.47
C ALA A 131 -8.29 1.36 4.98
N GLY A 132 -7.43 0.80 4.12
CA GLY A 132 -7.48 1.04 2.67
C GLY A 132 -8.84 0.73 2.06
N PHE A 133 -9.44 -0.41 2.39
CA PHE A 133 -10.79 -0.77 1.95
C PHE A 133 -11.86 0.21 2.43
N SER A 134 -11.79 0.66 3.67
CA SER A 134 -12.75 1.63 4.21
C SER A 134 -12.71 2.95 3.44
N TYR A 135 -11.51 3.42 3.08
CA TYR A 135 -11.34 4.62 2.26
C TYR A 135 -11.85 4.43 0.81
N MET A 136 -11.56 3.29 0.20
CA MET A 136 -12.05 2.94 -1.15
C MET A 136 -13.57 2.87 -1.19
N TYR A 137 -14.18 2.13 -0.25
CA TYR A 137 -15.64 1.98 -0.16
C TYR A 137 -16.32 3.34 0.00
N ASN A 138 -15.79 4.21 0.86
CA ASN A 138 -16.35 5.55 1.04
C ASN A 138 -16.26 6.41 -0.22
N HIS A 139 -15.18 6.29 -1.00
CA HIS A 139 -14.98 7.09 -2.21
C HIS A 139 -15.82 6.63 -3.40
N VAL A 140 -15.91 5.31 -3.62
CA VAL A 140 -16.47 4.73 -4.85
C VAL A 140 -17.95 4.35 -4.70
N CYS A 141 -18.38 3.89 -3.52
CA CYS A 141 -19.67 3.23 -3.35
C CYS A 141 -20.73 4.10 -2.64
N LEU A 142 -20.34 5.19 -1.98
CA LEU A 142 -21.28 6.08 -1.29
C LEU A 142 -21.59 7.32 -2.12
N PRO A 143 -22.87 7.74 -2.23
CA PRO A 143 -23.20 9.01 -2.85
C PRO A 143 -22.58 10.16 -2.05
N ARG A 144 -22.00 11.13 -2.78
CA ARG A 144 -21.42 12.35 -2.19
C ARG A 144 -22.50 13.33 -1.74
#